data_AF-A0A6A1WEF4-F1
#
_entry.id   AF-A0A6A1WEF4-F1
#
_cell.length_a   1.000
_cell.length_b   1.000
_cell.length_c   1.000
_cell.angle_alpha   90.00
_cell.angle_beta   90.00
_cell.angle_gamma   90.00
#
_symmetry.space_group_name_H-M   'P 1'
#
loop_
_entity.id
_entity.type
_entity.pdbx_description
1 polymer ?
#
loop_
_entity_poly.entity_id
_entity_poly.type
_entity_poly.pdbx_seq_one_letter_code
_entity_poly.pdbx_strand_id
1 'polypeptide(L)'
;MIHAVIPVCVHTISKVSLGGISFIIVILYVLVLIWNHFDLDYTLQKNVRTVVETIMIARRMHRNQMHAHFKKFQSKEAALLKSYLDTMEKQWKELCVLFTNDLREQNKKNRSKLTVNHAAGSRSFQRTRACMLAKARDEIEAMRAAREKDLQEFAKKQAEMEPMLRDQCEEQQVDRNASSWSMRSA
;
A
#
# COMPACT_ATOMS: atom_id res chain seq x y z
N MET A 1 -13.20 -19.95 4.94
CA MET A 1 -14.12 -19.25 4.00
C MET A 1 -13.41 -18.42 2.95
N ILE A 2 -12.37 -17.63 3.27
CA ILE A 2 -11.57 -16.85 2.28
C ILE A 2 -11.01 -17.73 1.14
N HIS A 3 -10.52 -18.93 1.46
CA HIS A 3 -10.01 -19.90 0.47
C HIS A 3 -11.04 -20.42 -0.54
N ALA A 4 -12.34 -20.34 -0.24
CA ALA A 4 -13.43 -20.81 -1.12
C ALA A 4 -14.00 -19.69 -2.00
N VAL A 5 -13.78 -18.42 -1.64
CA VAL A 5 -14.26 -17.24 -2.39
C VAL A 5 -13.26 -16.83 -3.47
N ILE A 6 -11.95 -17.03 -3.23
CA ILE A 6 -10.88 -16.74 -4.19
C ILE A 6 -11.10 -17.41 -5.56
N PRO A 7 -11.49 -18.70 -5.67
CA PRO A 7 -11.77 -19.34 -6.96
C PRO A 7 -12.97 -18.73 -7.70
N VAL A 8 -14.02 -18.33 -6.97
CA VAL A 8 -15.22 -17.72 -7.53
C VAL A 8 -14.92 -16.32 -8.07
N CYS A 9 -14.13 -15.53 -7.33
CA CYS A 9 -13.65 -14.22 -7.77
C CYS A 9 -12.70 -14.35 -8.97
N VAL A 10 -11.82 -15.34 -9.02
CA VAL A 10 -10.93 -15.58 -10.16
C VAL A 10 -11.73 -15.99 -11.41
N HIS A 11 -12.80 -16.77 -11.25
CA HIS A 11 -13.70 -17.17 -12.35
C HIS A 11 -14.52 -15.99 -12.90
N THR A 12 -15.00 -15.08 -12.04
CA THR A 12 -15.71 -13.87 -12.49
C THR A 12 -14.76 -12.86 -13.13
N ILE A 13 -13.52 -12.71 -12.62
CA ILE A 13 -12.47 -11.89 -13.25
C ILE A 13 -12.10 -12.43 -14.64
N SER A 14 -12.10 -13.76 -14.85
CA SER A 14 -11.85 -14.36 -16.17
C SER A 14 -12.98 -14.16 -17.17
N LYS A 15 -14.21 -13.85 -16.72
CA LYS A 15 -15.37 -13.61 -17.59
C LYS A 15 -15.63 -12.13 -17.89
N VAL A 16 -15.19 -11.21 -17.02
CA VAL A 16 -15.45 -9.76 -17.15
C VAL A 16 -14.19 -8.99 -17.57
N SER A 17 -13.41 -9.53 -18.51
CA SER A 17 -12.22 -8.83 -19.02
C SER A 17 -12.56 -7.92 -20.20
N LEU A 18 -13.22 -6.80 -19.92
CA LEU A 18 -13.26 -5.65 -20.83
C LEU A 18 -12.16 -4.66 -20.41
N GLY A 19 -11.43 -4.08 -21.38
CA GLY A 19 -10.63 -2.83 -21.31
C GLY A 19 -9.65 -2.54 -20.14
N GLY A 20 -8.61 -1.72 -20.36
CA GLY A 20 -7.75 -1.23 -19.26
C GLY A 20 -8.50 -0.42 -18.18
N ILE A 21 -9.59 0.27 -18.57
CA ILE A 21 -10.52 0.92 -17.64
C ILE A 21 -11.39 -0.14 -16.95
N SER A 22 -11.87 -1.15 -17.67
CA SER A 22 -12.72 -2.19 -17.07
C SER A 22 -11.94 -3.25 -16.27
N PHE A 23 -10.63 -3.41 -16.45
CA PHE A 23 -9.75 -4.14 -15.54
C PHE A 23 -9.49 -3.35 -14.25
N ILE A 24 -9.34 -2.03 -14.32
CA ILE A 24 -9.29 -1.16 -13.13
C ILE A 24 -10.66 -1.16 -12.44
N ILE A 25 -11.77 -1.13 -13.17
CA ILE A 25 -13.12 -1.23 -12.59
C ILE A 25 -13.37 -2.63 -12.04
N VAL A 26 -12.87 -3.71 -12.63
CA VAL A 26 -12.98 -5.07 -12.08
C VAL A 26 -12.07 -5.24 -10.88
N ILE A 27 -10.87 -4.67 -10.87
CA ILE A 27 -10.03 -4.59 -9.67
C ILE A 27 -10.73 -3.77 -8.60
N LEU A 28 -11.26 -2.58 -8.91
CA LEU A 28 -12.01 -1.75 -7.98
C LEU A 28 -13.28 -2.45 -7.52
N TYR A 29 -14.00 -3.14 -8.38
CA TYR A 29 -15.22 -3.90 -8.06
C TYR A 29 -14.92 -5.13 -7.23
N VAL A 30 -13.81 -5.84 -7.49
CA VAL A 30 -13.34 -6.95 -6.65
C VAL A 30 -12.82 -6.42 -5.32
N LEU A 31 -12.09 -5.30 -5.29
CA LEU A 31 -11.66 -4.65 -4.05
C LEU A 31 -12.87 -4.11 -3.26
N VAL A 32 -13.90 -3.57 -3.92
CA VAL A 32 -15.14 -3.05 -3.34
C VAL A 32 -16.05 -4.21 -2.90
N LEU A 33 -16.15 -5.31 -3.63
CA LEU A 33 -16.88 -6.51 -3.19
C LEU A 33 -16.18 -7.22 -2.04
N ILE A 34 -14.84 -7.31 -2.08
CA ILE A 34 -14.05 -7.84 -0.97
C ILE A 34 -14.21 -6.93 0.24
N TRP A 35 -14.10 -5.61 0.09
CA TRP A 35 -14.30 -4.63 1.17
C TRP A 35 -15.72 -4.67 1.75
N ASN A 36 -16.76 -4.75 0.89
CA ASN A 36 -18.16 -4.74 1.34
C ASN A 36 -18.63 -6.07 1.92
N HIS A 37 -17.99 -7.19 1.57
CA HIS A 37 -18.40 -8.54 2.03
C HIS A 37 -17.46 -9.10 3.10
N PHE A 38 -16.22 -8.62 3.18
CA PHE A 38 -15.23 -8.99 4.16
C PHE A 38 -14.59 -7.71 4.68
N ASP A 39 -14.69 -7.46 5.98
CA ASP A 39 -14.08 -6.32 6.66
C ASP A 39 -12.54 -6.49 6.64
N LEU A 40 -11.95 -6.30 5.46
CA LEU A 40 -10.57 -6.69 5.18
C LEU A 40 -9.66 -5.62 5.75
N ASP A 41 -9.03 -5.93 6.86
CA ASP A 41 -8.07 -5.03 7.48
C ASP A 41 -6.81 -4.88 6.60
N TYR A 42 -6.69 -3.74 5.91
CA TYR A 42 -5.53 -3.38 5.10
C TYR A 42 -4.32 -2.90 5.93
N THR A 43 -4.47 -2.73 7.25
CA THR A 43 -3.33 -2.46 8.15
C THR A 43 -2.49 -3.73 8.35
N LEU A 44 -3.10 -4.90 8.19
CA LEU A 44 -2.41 -6.18 8.27
C LEU A 44 -1.66 -6.50 6.96
N GLN A 45 -0.32 -6.49 7.05
CA GLN A 45 0.59 -6.79 5.92
C GLN A 45 0.30 -8.11 5.20
N LYS A 46 -0.27 -9.11 5.90
CA LYS A 46 -0.67 -10.40 5.29
C LYS A 46 -1.80 -10.22 4.28
N ASN A 47 -2.79 -9.38 4.58
CA ASN A 47 -3.93 -9.12 3.68
C ASN A 47 -3.46 -8.36 2.44
N VAL A 48 -2.64 -7.33 2.63
CA VAL A 48 -2.02 -6.56 1.52
C VAL A 48 -1.22 -7.48 0.61
N ARG A 49 -0.39 -8.37 1.18
CA ARG A 49 0.40 -9.35 0.41
C ARG A 49 -0.51 -10.25 -0.43
N THR A 50 -1.52 -10.86 0.18
CA THR A 50 -2.43 -11.80 -0.50
C THR A 50 -3.20 -11.13 -1.64
N VAL A 51 -3.69 -9.91 -1.43
CA VAL A 51 -4.38 -9.13 -2.47
C VAL A 51 -3.43 -8.88 -3.66
N VAL A 52 -2.22 -8.39 -3.39
CA VAL A 52 -1.22 -8.10 -4.44
C VAL A 52 -0.82 -9.37 -5.19
N GLU A 53 -0.59 -10.49 -4.50
CA GLU A 53 -0.28 -11.78 -5.12
C GLU A 53 -1.40 -12.28 -6.02
N THR A 54 -2.64 -12.21 -5.57
CA THR A 54 -3.82 -12.64 -6.34
C THR A 54 -3.99 -11.79 -7.61
N ILE A 55 -3.84 -10.47 -7.50
CA ILE A 55 -3.90 -9.55 -8.64
C ILE A 55 -2.78 -9.86 -9.65
N MET A 56 -1.56 -10.10 -9.16
CA MET A 56 -0.43 -10.46 -10.03
C MET A 56 -0.66 -11.78 -10.78
N ILE A 57 -1.24 -12.79 -10.12
CA ILE A 57 -1.59 -14.07 -10.73
C ILE A 57 -2.67 -13.88 -11.79
N ALA A 58 -3.76 -13.16 -11.48
CA ALA A 58 -4.82 -12.87 -12.44
C ALA A 58 -4.29 -12.14 -13.68
N ARG A 59 -3.45 -11.11 -13.48
CA ARG A 59 -2.81 -10.37 -14.58
C ARG A 59 -1.90 -11.27 -15.42
N ARG A 60 -1.16 -12.19 -14.79
CA ARG A 60 -0.31 -13.16 -15.50
C ARG A 60 -1.16 -14.13 -16.33
N MET A 61 -2.23 -14.67 -15.76
CA MET A 61 -3.15 -15.58 -16.45
C MET A 61 -3.80 -14.91 -17.66
N HIS A 62 -4.31 -13.69 -17.49
CA HIS A 62 -4.90 -12.91 -18.57
C HIS A 62 -3.93 -12.69 -19.73
N ARG A 63 -2.69 -12.27 -19.44
CA ARG A 63 -1.65 -12.14 -20.49
C ARG A 63 -1.30 -13.47 -21.16
N ASN A 64 -1.27 -14.56 -20.41
CA ASN A 64 -1.01 -15.89 -20.97
C ASN A 64 -2.14 -16.34 -21.92
N GLN A 65 -3.40 -16.07 -21.56
CA GLN A 65 -4.56 -16.34 -22.42
C GLN A 65 -4.50 -15.51 -23.71
N MET A 66 -4.19 -14.22 -23.61
CA MET A 66 -3.97 -13.32 -24.76
C MET A 66 -2.87 -13.84 -25.69
N HIS A 67 -1.75 -14.29 -25.13
CA HIS A 67 -0.65 -14.85 -25.89
C HIS A 67 -1.03 -16.19 -26.55
N ALA A 68 -1.79 -17.03 -25.85
CA ALA A 68 -2.31 -18.28 -26.41
C ALA A 68 -3.27 -18.04 -27.58
N HIS A 69 -4.08 -16.98 -27.53
CA HIS A 69 -4.91 -16.55 -28.66
C HIS A 69 -4.06 -16.01 -29.81
N PHE A 70 -3.10 -15.13 -29.52
CA PHE A 70 -2.17 -14.59 -30.51
C PHE A 70 -1.44 -15.70 -31.28
N LYS A 71 -0.99 -16.76 -30.58
CA LYS A 71 -0.27 -17.89 -31.17
C LYS A 71 -1.10 -18.70 -32.19
N LYS A 72 -2.43 -18.55 -32.20
CA LYS A 72 -3.30 -19.17 -33.22
C LYS A 72 -3.16 -18.50 -34.59
N PHE A 73 -2.57 -17.31 -34.65
CA PHE A 73 -2.31 -16.58 -35.87
C PHE A 73 -0.83 -16.68 -36.25
N GLN A 74 -0.56 -16.86 -37.55
CA GLN A 74 0.80 -16.93 -38.08
C GLN A 74 1.40 -15.54 -38.32
N SER A 75 0.55 -14.51 -38.51
CA SER A 75 0.99 -13.12 -38.73
C SER A 75 0.32 -12.15 -37.76
N LYS A 76 1.04 -11.05 -37.49
CA LYS A 76 0.55 -9.96 -36.63
C LYS A 76 -0.66 -9.29 -37.26
N GLU A 77 -0.69 -9.07 -38.58
CA GLU A 77 -1.84 -8.43 -39.25
C GLU A 77 -3.10 -9.29 -39.12
N ALA A 78 -2.98 -10.61 -39.21
CA ALA A 78 -4.10 -11.54 -39.02
C ALA A 78 -4.62 -11.54 -37.58
N ALA A 79 -3.73 -11.41 -36.60
CA ALA A 79 -4.11 -11.32 -35.18
C ALA A 79 -4.80 -9.98 -34.85
N LEU A 80 -4.41 -8.88 -35.51
CA LEU A 80 -5.00 -7.56 -35.29
C LEU A 80 -6.44 -7.47 -35.80
N LEU A 81 -6.76 -8.17 -36.89
CA LEU A 81 -8.11 -8.24 -37.45
C LEU A 81 -9.08 -9.06 -36.58
N LYS A 82 -8.55 -9.97 -35.75
CA LYS A 82 -9.33 -10.84 -34.85
C LYS A 82 -8.94 -10.58 -33.39
N SER A 83 -9.32 -9.40 -32.92
CA SER A 83 -9.12 -9.00 -31.53
C SER A 83 -9.69 -10.03 -30.56
N TYR A 84 -8.98 -10.25 -29.46
CA TYR A 84 -9.43 -11.14 -28.38
C TYR A 84 -10.54 -10.44 -27.57
N LEU A 85 -11.75 -11.03 -27.52
CA LEU A 85 -12.85 -10.70 -26.58
C LEU A 85 -13.03 -9.20 -26.25
N ASP A 86 -13.44 -8.37 -27.22
CA ASP A 86 -13.72 -6.92 -27.03
C ASP A 86 -12.64 -6.14 -26.25
N THR A 87 -11.39 -6.59 -26.32
CA THR A 87 -10.28 -5.85 -25.73
C THR A 87 -10.12 -4.55 -26.49
N MET A 88 -9.98 -3.43 -25.77
CA MET A 88 -9.63 -2.12 -26.32
C MET A 88 -8.57 -2.30 -27.42
N GLU A 89 -8.92 -1.91 -28.64
CA GLU A 89 -8.09 -2.13 -29.85
C GLU A 89 -6.64 -1.65 -29.64
N LYS A 90 -6.47 -0.56 -28.89
CA LYS A 90 -5.17 0.00 -28.49
C LYS A 90 -4.33 -0.96 -27.63
N GLN A 91 -4.93 -1.58 -26.60
CA GLN A 91 -4.23 -2.52 -25.72
C GLN A 91 -3.88 -3.81 -26.46
N TRP A 92 -4.78 -4.31 -27.32
CA TRP A 92 -4.48 -5.48 -28.16
C TRP A 92 -3.34 -5.18 -29.14
N LYS A 93 -3.36 -4.00 -29.79
CA LYS A 93 -2.28 -3.54 -30.69
C LYS A 93 -0.91 -3.50 -29.99
N GLU A 94 -0.85 -2.91 -28.78
CA GLU A 94 0.36 -2.88 -27.97
C GLU A 94 0.85 -4.29 -27.59
N LEU A 95 -0.06 -5.16 -27.17
CA LEU A 95 0.27 -6.56 -26.84
C LEU A 95 0.74 -7.35 -28.05
N CYS A 96 0.13 -7.17 -29.23
CA CYS A 96 0.58 -7.80 -30.46
C CYS A 96 2.01 -7.38 -30.81
N VAL A 97 2.35 -6.09 -30.70
CA VAL A 97 3.75 -5.62 -30.85
C VAL A 97 4.67 -6.34 -29.87
N LEU A 98 4.28 -6.39 -28.59
CA LEU A 98 5.06 -7.05 -27.54
C LEU A 98 5.21 -8.56 -27.74
N PHE A 99 4.22 -9.25 -28.29
CA PHE A 99 4.27 -10.69 -28.57
C PHE A 99 5.04 -11.02 -29.85
N THR A 100 5.10 -10.09 -30.81
CA THR A 100 5.91 -10.24 -32.01
C THR A 100 7.39 -10.09 -31.69
N ASN A 101 7.73 -9.20 -30.75
CA ASN A 101 9.07 -9.10 -30.22
C ASN A 101 9.33 -10.30 -29.31
N ASP A 102 10.23 -11.20 -29.70
CA ASP A 102 10.66 -12.28 -28.82
C ASP A 102 11.58 -11.72 -27.72
N LEU A 103 10.96 -11.06 -26.73
CA LEU A 103 11.62 -10.49 -25.56
C LEU A 103 12.40 -11.56 -24.80
N ARG A 104 12.02 -12.84 -24.90
CA ARG A 104 12.75 -13.94 -24.26
C ARG A 104 14.08 -14.18 -24.97
N GLU A 105 14.09 -14.22 -26.30
CA GLU A 105 15.33 -14.35 -27.06
C GLU A 105 16.22 -13.10 -26.94
N GLN A 106 15.63 -11.91 -26.92
CA GLN A 106 16.36 -10.68 -26.62
C GLN A 106 16.97 -10.71 -25.21
N ASN A 107 16.22 -11.15 -24.21
CA ASN A 107 16.73 -11.27 -22.83
C ASN A 107 17.84 -12.31 -22.71
N LYS A 108 17.76 -13.43 -23.45
CA LYS A 108 18.87 -14.40 -23.52
C LYS A 108 20.12 -13.76 -24.12
N LYS A 109 19.98 -13.05 -25.26
CA LYS A 109 21.09 -12.33 -25.92
C LYS A 109 21.68 -11.23 -25.03
N ASN A 110 20.86 -10.54 -24.25
CA ASN A 110 21.32 -9.53 -23.31
C ASN A 110 22.04 -10.17 -22.12
N ARG A 111 21.54 -11.32 -21.63
CA ARG A 111 22.18 -12.07 -20.55
C ARG A 111 23.52 -12.67 -20.97
N SER A 112 23.67 -13.11 -22.22
CA SER A 112 24.95 -13.62 -22.74
C SER A 112 26.01 -12.52 -22.93
N LYS A 113 25.64 -11.24 -22.91
CA LYS A 113 26.58 -10.10 -22.94
C LYS A 113 27.09 -9.69 -21.55
N LEU A 114 26.54 -10.29 -20.48
CA LEU A 114 26.94 -9.95 -19.12
C LEU A 114 28.31 -10.56 -18.81
N THR A 115 29.32 -9.71 -18.63
CA THR A 115 30.71 -10.10 -18.38
C THR A 115 31.00 -10.41 -16.90
N VAL A 116 30.20 -9.83 -16.00
CA VAL A 116 30.32 -10.03 -14.55
C VAL A 116 28.99 -10.55 -14.02
N ASN A 117 29.01 -11.79 -13.52
CA ASN A 117 27.86 -12.34 -12.79
C ASN A 117 27.92 -11.82 -11.36
N HIS A 118 27.04 -10.88 -10.98
CA HIS A 118 26.85 -10.56 -9.58
C HIS A 118 26.36 -11.81 -8.84
N ALA A 119 27.26 -12.46 -8.09
CA ALA A 119 26.95 -13.64 -7.27
C ALA A 119 26.09 -13.29 -6.03
N ALA A 120 26.00 -12.00 -5.70
CA ALA A 120 25.08 -11.48 -4.70
C ALA A 120 23.65 -11.53 -5.26
N GLY A 121 22.95 -12.63 -5.01
CA GLY A 121 21.56 -12.81 -5.42
C GLY A 121 20.62 -11.77 -4.79
N SER A 122 19.45 -11.58 -5.38
CA SER A 122 18.39 -10.65 -4.90
C SER A 122 18.08 -10.76 -3.40
N ARG A 123 18.30 -11.94 -2.81
CA ARG A 123 18.16 -12.21 -1.38
C ARG A 123 19.12 -11.39 -0.51
N SER A 124 20.36 -11.13 -0.93
CA SER A 124 21.30 -10.32 -0.15
C SER A 124 20.84 -8.86 -0.10
N PHE A 125 20.41 -8.31 -1.24
CA PHE A 125 19.87 -6.95 -1.31
C PHE A 125 18.58 -6.80 -0.49
N GLN A 126 17.66 -7.76 -0.60
CA GLN A 126 16.43 -7.78 0.19
C GLN A 126 16.72 -7.85 1.70
N ARG A 127 17.71 -8.65 2.11
CA ARG A 127 18.11 -8.77 3.51
C ARG A 127 18.72 -7.47 4.05
N THR A 128 19.62 -6.85 3.29
CA THR A 128 20.20 -5.53 3.66
C THR A 128 19.10 -4.49 3.79
N ARG A 129 18.18 -4.41 2.81
CA ARG A 129 17.04 -3.49 2.87
C ARG A 129 16.15 -3.73 4.10
N ALA A 130 15.82 -4.99 4.41
CA ALA A 130 15.00 -5.32 5.57
C ALA A 130 15.70 -4.94 6.89
N CYS A 131 17.02 -5.18 6.99
CA CYS A 131 17.82 -4.78 8.14
C CYS A 131 17.82 -3.25 8.34
N MET A 132 18.02 -2.49 7.26
CA MET A 132 18.00 -1.02 7.33
C MET A 132 16.61 -0.49 7.75
N LEU A 133 15.53 -1.08 7.23
CA LEU A 133 14.17 -0.70 7.63
C LEU A 133 13.86 -1.05 9.09
N ALA A 134 14.39 -2.14 9.62
CA ALA A 134 14.24 -2.49 11.03
C ALA A 134 14.95 -1.46 11.93
N LYS A 135 16.22 -1.14 11.62
CA LYS A 135 16.97 -0.11 12.35
C LYS A 135 16.26 1.25 12.37
N ALA A 136 15.78 1.69 11.20
CA ALA A 136 15.04 2.95 11.11
C ALA A 136 13.74 2.94 11.92
N ARG A 137 13.07 1.79 12.06
CA ARG A 137 11.88 1.66 12.92
C ARG A 137 12.26 1.80 14.39
N ASP A 138 13.29 1.08 14.82
CA ASP A 138 13.75 1.10 16.21
C ASP A 138 14.21 2.53 16.61
N GLU A 139 14.90 3.23 15.72
CA GLU A 139 15.30 4.63 15.93
C GLU A 139 14.10 5.58 16.06
N ILE A 140 13.07 5.42 15.21
CA ILE A 140 11.84 6.22 15.28
C ILE A 140 11.10 5.94 16.59
N GLU A 141 11.03 4.68 17.01
CA GLU A 141 10.35 4.29 18.25
C GLU A 141 11.08 4.83 19.48
N ALA A 142 12.42 4.80 19.49
CA ALA A 142 13.23 5.41 20.53
C ALA A 142 13.01 6.94 20.61
N MET A 143 12.97 7.64 19.48
CA MET A 143 12.70 9.09 19.45
C MET A 143 11.29 9.41 19.96
N ARG A 144 10.29 8.60 19.59
CA ARG A 144 8.92 8.77 20.10
C ARG A 144 8.83 8.56 21.60
N ALA A 145 9.50 7.54 22.12
CA ALA A 145 9.53 7.26 23.56
C ALA A 145 10.22 8.37 24.35
N ALA A 146 11.31 8.95 23.83
CA ALA A 146 11.97 10.11 24.44
C ALA A 146 11.02 11.33 24.48
N ARG A 147 10.41 11.67 23.33
CA ARG A 147 9.47 12.80 23.25
C ARG A 147 8.26 12.64 24.19
N GLU A 148 7.76 11.42 24.32
CA GLU A 148 6.63 11.13 25.22
C GLU A 148 7.01 11.36 26.69
N LYS A 149 8.23 10.98 27.10
CA LYS A 149 8.72 11.27 28.45
C LYS A 149 8.85 12.76 28.72
N ASP A 150 9.38 13.52 27.77
CA ASP A 150 9.51 14.97 27.91
C ASP A 150 8.13 15.64 28.05
N LEU A 151 7.14 15.17 27.28
CA LEU A 151 5.75 15.64 27.40
C LEU A 151 5.13 15.30 28.75
N GLN A 152 5.35 14.08 29.26
CA GLN A 152 4.88 13.69 30.58
C GLN A 152 5.53 14.50 31.70
N GLU A 153 6.82 14.78 31.59
CA GLU A 153 7.52 15.62 32.56
C GLU A 153 7.01 17.07 32.54
N PHE A 154 6.74 17.61 31.36
CA PHE A 154 6.14 18.93 31.21
C PHE A 154 4.72 18.99 31.81
N ALA A 155 3.89 17.99 31.51
CA ALA A 155 2.54 17.88 32.05
C ALA A 155 2.55 17.75 33.59
N LYS A 156 3.48 16.98 34.13
CA LYS A 156 3.67 16.85 35.58
C LYS A 156 4.06 18.19 36.22
N LYS A 157 5.02 18.92 35.63
CA LYS A 157 5.41 20.26 36.11
C LYS A 157 4.25 21.26 36.05
N GLN A 158 3.41 21.20 35.01
CA GLN A 158 2.17 22.00 34.97
C GLN A 158 1.21 21.63 36.10
N ALA A 159 0.97 20.34 36.34
CA ALA A 159 0.06 19.88 37.39
C ALA A 159 0.53 20.26 38.81
N GLU A 160 1.84 20.30 39.05
CA GLU A 160 2.42 20.75 40.33
C GLU A 160 2.40 22.28 40.49
N MET A 161 2.52 23.03 39.39
CA MET A 161 2.52 24.50 39.43
C MET A 161 1.12 25.10 39.59
N GLU A 162 0.09 24.49 39.01
CA GLU A 162 -1.27 25.02 39.07
C GLU A 162 -1.87 25.21 40.49
N PRO A 163 -1.75 24.28 41.46
CA PRO A 163 -2.29 24.49 42.79
C PRO A 163 -1.58 25.64 43.52
N MET A 164 -0.25 25.77 43.39
CA MET A 164 0.46 26.90 44.01
C MET A 164 0.01 28.26 43.45
N LEU A 165 -0.28 28.33 42.15
CA LEU A 165 -0.81 29.54 41.53
C LEU A 165 -2.26 29.82 41.95
N ARG A 166 -3.08 28.78 42.15
CA ARG A 166 -4.44 28.91 42.69
C ARG A 166 -4.41 29.44 44.13
N ASP A 167 -3.60 28.84 44.99
CA ASP A 167 -3.46 29.23 46.39
C ASP A 167 -2.99 30.69 46.53
N GLN A 168 -1.97 31.09 45.75
CA GLN A 168 -1.52 32.49 45.71
C GLN A 168 -2.59 33.47 45.21
N CYS A 169 -3.42 33.05 44.24
CA CYS A 169 -4.50 33.88 43.70
C CYS A 169 -5.64 34.05 44.73
N GLU A 170 -5.98 32.97 45.45
CA GLU A 170 -6.97 32.97 46.53
C GLU A 170 -6.52 33.85 47.71
N GLU A 171 -5.26 33.76 48.13
CA GLU A 171 -4.68 34.58 49.20
C GLU A 171 -4.72 36.08 48.84
N GLN A 172 -4.29 36.44 47.62
CA GLN A 172 -4.39 37.83 47.13
C GLN A 172 -5.83 38.34 46.99
N GLN A 173 -6.79 37.45 46.74
CA GLN A 173 -8.22 37.80 46.68
C GLN A 173 -8.76 38.11 48.09
N VAL A 174 -8.39 37.30 49.09
CA VAL A 174 -8.77 37.50 50.49
C VAL A 174 -8.21 38.83 51.01
N ASP A 175 -6.94 39.13 50.75
CA ASP A 175 -6.31 40.37 51.19
C ASP A 175 -6.92 41.62 50.54
N ARG A 176 -7.23 41.55 49.23
CA ARG A 176 -7.94 42.63 48.52
C ARG A 176 -9.35 42.84 49.07
N ASN A 177 -10.06 41.75 49.36
CA ASN A 177 -11.39 41.84 49.95
C ASN A 177 -11.30 42.43 51.36
N ALA A 178 -10.41 41.96 52.23
CA ALA A 178 -10.21 42.52 53.58
C ALA A 178 -9.94 44.04 53.53
N SER A 179 -9.08 44.48 52.61
CA SER A 179 -8.77 45.91 52.39
C SER A 179 -9.99 46.71 51.91
N SER A 180 -10.78 46.16 50.99
CA SER A 180 -12.01 46.78 50.47
C SER A 180 -13.11 46.92 51.53
N TRP A 181 -13.27 45.91 52.39
CA TRP A 181 -14.23 45.95 53.49
C TRP A 181 -13.82 46.97 54.56
N SER A 182 -12.53 47.10 54.86
CA SER A 182 -12.01 48.14 55.76
C SER A 182 -12.28 49.57 55.27
N MET A 183 -12.28 49.82 53.96
CA MET A 183 -12.58 51.16 53.40
C MET A 183 -14.08 51.49 53.37
N ARG A 184 -14.97 50.49 53.41
CA ARG A 184 -16.44 50.70 53.42
C ARG A 184 -17.01 50.90 54.82
N SER A 185 -16.25 50.57 55.86
CA SER A 185 -16.68 50.66 57.26
C SER A 185 -16.15 51.90 58.00
N ALA A 186 -15.40 52.77 57.32
CA ALA A 186 -14.95 54.08 57.81
C ALA A 186 -15.81 55.20 57.20
#